data_AF-A0A519WPA5-F1
#
_entry.id   AF-A0A519WPA5-F1
#
_cell.length_a   1.000
_cell.length_b   1.000
_cell.length_c   1.000
_cell.angle_alpha   90.00
_cell.angle_beta   90.00
_cell.angle_gamma   90.00
#
_symmetry.space_group_name_H-M   'P 1'
#
loop_
_entity.id
_entity.type
_entity.pdbx_description
1 polymer ?
#
loop_
_entity_poly.entity_id
_entity_poly.type
_entity_poly.pdbx_seq_one_letter_code
_entity_poly.pdbx_strand_id
1 'polypeptide(L)'
;MNNQIYPFYFSLTILLCLCNISFGQNKRYSFDEITLNCKCPDFEWASLGRELKPIKDFYNDLEIRLDIHAKWNDRSTTVISRKNGKYEGFFYHKRKNNSMIIDNDSLIKYKGKWEMYNFKKFSLSRYNLDSITKLLLSYQIMQLPNQNEVYKKPFITPYTISYKIDGQIRSFRFGPPKEPIQEYPNEPIFKQYVAILQLFSEMTNPMYHQIWNDIRLHEEKERRDTVFLRKPNAKGNSIYVDKDEDESPYFNVVKNLDYTIADKEYQKRFAKLIKRNGTNKDTIRLGDLPRNWIQLHRYKKENYNYASAMKKELKISLNDSTVITYDSSVKLQLIKDIQQIDRNNYKITTTDKNGKTSEFYIRYLHKSRGLAVFEDYYGKGSNLLMVSIEDADRFPLITNHSPTGNDPEYQFEKPYFKKLLN
;
A
#
# COMPACT_ATOMS: atom_id res chain seq x y z
N MET A 1 4.61 69.95 32.58
CA MET A 1 4.68 68.64 33.26
C MET A 1 4.08 67.62 32.32
N ASN A 2 4.90 66.75 31.70
CA ASN A 2 4.44 65.75 30.74
C ASN A 2 4.87 64.35 31.20
N ASN A 3 3.91 63.50 31.54
CA ASN A 3 4.05 62.04 31.52
C ASN A 3 3.20 61.57 30.31
N GLN A 4 3.64 60.70 29.41
CA GLN A 4 4.00 59.28 29.63
C GLN A 4 2.86 58.52 30.35
N ILE A 5 2.41 57.32 29.97
CA ILE A 5 3.01 56.20 29.24
C ILE A 5 1.85 55.50 28.50
N TYR A 6 1.91 55.18 27.18
CA TYR A 6 1.17 54.07 26.54
C TYR A 6 1.56 53.90 25.06
N PRO A 7 2.67 53.20 24.75
CA PRO A 7 2.67 52.34 23.56
C PRO A 7 3.27 50.93 23.80
N PHE A 8 3.79 50.65 25.00
CA PHE A 8 4.56 49.42 25.26
C PHE A 8 3.73 48.15 25.51
N TYR A 9 2.42 48.30 25.81
CA TYR A 9 1.55 47.16 26.13
C TYR A 9 0.96 46.45 24.90
N PHE A 10 0.98 47.06 23.71
CA PHE A 10 0.39 46.47 22.50
C PHE A 10 1.40 45.66 21.66
N SER A 11 2.69 45.93 21.80
CA SER A 11 3.77 45.17 21.15
C SER A 11 4.14 43.89 21.93
N LEU A 12 4.00 43.89 23.26
CA LEU A 12 4.38 42.74 24.10
C LEU A 12 3.41 41.55 23.96
N THR A 13 2.11 41.81 23.76
CA THR A 13 1.10 40.76 23.49
C THR A 13 1.27 40.11 22.13
N ILE A 14 1.76 40.84 21.12
CA ILE A 14 2.05 40.27 19.79
C ILE A 14 3.33 39.42 19.84
N LEU A 15 4.35 39.84 20.60
CA LEU A 15 5.60 39.09 20.74
C LEU A 15 5.42 37.77 21.52
N LEU A 16 4.62 37.77 22.59
CA LEU A 16 4.35 36.57 23.39
C LEU A 16 3.54 35.49 22.64
N CYS A 17 2.80 35.85 21.58
CA CYS A 17 2.16 34.88 20.69
C CYS A 17 3.13 34.16 19.74
N LEU A 18 4.34 34.69 19.52
CA LEU A 18 5.31 34.14 18.56
C LEU A 18 6.38 33.23 19.20
N CYS A 19 6.58 33.30 20.52
CA CYS A 19 7.62 32.54 21.23
C CYS A 19 7.29 31.07 21.53
N ASN A 20 6.11 30.55 21.13
CA ASN A 20 5.73 29.13 21.34
C ASN A 20 5.98 28.23 20.12
N ILE A 21 6.65 28.71 19.07
CA ILE A 21 6.96 27.92 17.86
C ILE A 21 8.31 27.22 18.02
N SER A 22 8.44 26.34 19.02
CA SER A 22 9.58 25.44 19.19
C SER A 22 9.21 24.22 20.03
N PHE A 23 9.52 23.03 19.52
CA PHE A 23 9.31 21.72 20.18
C PHE A 23 7.86 21.32 20.52
N GLY A 24 6.91 21.73 19.70
CA GLY A 24 5.71 20.93 19.49
C GLY A 24 6.02 19.72 18.61
N GLN A 25 6.06 18.50 19.17
CA GLN A 25 5.67 17.33 18.36
C GLN A 25 4.27 17.64 17.83
N ASN A 26 4.08 17.80 16.51
CA ASN A 26 2.79 18.16 15.92
C ASN A 26 1.72 17.20 16.41
N LYS A 27 0.89 17.65 17.37
CA LYS A 27 0.00 16.79 18.15
C LYS A 27 -1.14 16.31 17.25
N ARG A 28 -0.88 15.19 16.56
CA ARG A 28 -1.75 14.60 15.54
C ARG A 28 -3.19 14.58 16.04
N TYR A 29 -4.08 15.04 15.20
CA TYR A 29 -5.52 14.90 15.37
C TYR A 29 -5.83 13.41 15.24
N SER A 30 -6.46 12.87 16.27
CA SER A 30 -7.07 11.54 16.25
C SER A 30 -8.20 11.51 15.23
N PHE A 31 -8.26 10.45 14.43
CA PHE A 31 -9.35 10.20 13.50
C PHE A 31 -9.78 8.74 13.57
N ASP A 32 -11.07 8.51 13.29
CA ASP A 32 -11.62 7.18 13.07
C ASP A 32 -11.60 6.85 11.58
N GLU A 33 -11.31 5.60 11.21
CA GLU A 33 -11.46 5.11 9.85
C GLU A 33 -12.85 4.50 9.62
N ILE A 34 -13.61 5.12 8.70
CA ILE A 34 -14.92 4.62 8.29
C ILE A 34 -14.74 3.54 7.23
N THR A 35 -14.48 2.32 7.67
CA THR A 35 -14.36 1.15 6.78
C THR A 35 -15.73 0.67 6.25
N LEU A 36 -15.70 -0.19 5.22
CA LEU A 36 -16.90 -0.88 4.70
C LEU A 36 -17.69 -1.63 5.78
N ASN A 37 -17.02 -2.05 6.87
CA ASN A 37 -17.60 -2.80 7.98
C ASN A 37 -18.00 -1.90 9.17
N CYS A 38 -17.75 -0.59 9.14
CA CYS A 38 -18.14 0.31 10.22
C CYS A 38 -19.68 0.37 10.39
N LYS A 39 -20.17 0.19 11.62
CA LYS A 39 -21.52 0.63 12.02
C LYS A 39 -21.53 2.16 12.22
N CYS A 40 -21.52 2.88 11.10
CA CYS A 40 -21.45 4.34 11.05
C CYS A 40 -22.84 4.92 10.74
N PRO A 41 -23.62 5.39 11.74
CA PRO A 41 -25.02 5.79 11.54
C PRO A 41 -25.19 7.04 10.67
N ASP A 42 -24.13 7.84 10.52
CA ASP A 42 -24.09 9.06 9.71
C ASP A 42 -24.06 8.78 8.19
N PHE A 43 -23.85 7.52 7.80
CA PHE A 43 -23.63 7.10 6.41
C PHE A 43 -24.68 6.11 5.92
N GLU A 44 -24.88 6.08 4.61
CA GLU A 44 -25.69 5.10 3.89
C GLU A 44 -24.97 4.59 2.63
N TRP A 45 -25.53 3.55 2.03
CA TRP A 45 -25.01 2.95 0.80
C TRP A 45 -25.69 3.56 -0.43
N ALA A 46 -24.93 4.28 -1.24
CA ALA A 46 -25.31 4.69 -2.58
C ALA A 46 -24.70 3.74 -3.63
N SER A 47 -25.13 3.86 -4.88
CA SER A 47 -24.64 3.05 -6.01
C SER A 47 -23.13 3.17 -6.28
N LEU A 48 -22.48 4.22 -5.75
CA LEU A 48 -21.04 4.48 -5.88
C LEU A 48 -20.28 4.33 -4.54
N GLY A 49 -20.87 3.61 -3.57
CA GLY A 49 -20.29 3.31 -2.26
C GLY A 49 -20.93 4.11 -1.12
N ARG A 50 -20.23 4.21 0.03
CA ARG A 50 -20.75 4.96 1.18
C ARG A 50 -20.77 6.47 0.91
N GLU A 51 -21.89 7.09 1.26
CA GLU A 51 -22.09 8.54 1.31
C GLU A 51 -22.66 8.97 2.65
N LEU A 52 -22.44 10.24 3.04
CA LEU A 52 -23.14 10.83 4.18
C LEU A 52 -24.64 10.88 3.87
N LYS A 53 -25.48 10.43 4.79
CA LYS A 53 -26.94 10.49 4.64
C LYS A 53 -27.40 11.92 4.32
N PRO A 54 -28.47 12.11 3.53
CA PRO A 54 -29.05 13.43 3.30
C PRO A 54 -29.40 14.14 4.62
N ILE A 55 -29.22 15.47 4.67
CA ILE A 55 -29.41 16.27 5.89
C ILE A 55 -30.85 16.20 6.46
N LYS A 56 -31.82 15.86 5.61
CA LYS A 56 -33.21 15.59 6.02
C LYS A 56 -33.35 14.40 6.97
N ASP A 57 -32.53 13.37 6.79
CA ASP A 57 -32.67 12.06 7.45
C ASP A 57 -31.95 12.00 8.81
N PHE A 58 -31.36 13.12 9.25
CA PHE A 58 -30.78 13.27 10.59
C PHE A 58 -31.82 13.80 11.59
N TYR A 59 -31.91 13.15 12.75
CA TYR A 59 -32.81 13.53 13.86
C TYR A 59 -32.32 14.74 14.68
N ASN A 60 -31.32 15.48 14.21
CA ASN A 60 -30.75 16.63 14.91
C ASN A 60 -31.65 17.87 14.77
N ASP A 61 -31.77 18.66 15.85
CA ASP A 61 -32.56 19.91 15.87
C ASP A 61 -31.95 20.99 14.99
N LEU A 62 -30.62 20.98 14.89
CA LEU A 62 -29.82 21.84 14.04
C LEU A 62 -28.72 21.00 13.40
N GLU A 63 -28.47 21.21 12.11
CA GLU A 63 -27.29 20.69 11.43
C GLU A 63 -26.81 21.70 10.38
N ILE A 64 -25.49 21.93 10.33
CA ILE A 64 -24.82 22.77 9.34
C ILE A 64 -23.69 21.93 8.73
N ARG A 65 -23.64 21.87 7.40
CA ARG A 65 -22.63 21.15 6.64
C ARG A 65 -21.93 22.07 5.66
N LEU A 66 -20.62 21.94 5.55
CA LEU A 66 -19.86 22.39 4.39
C LEU A 66 -19.32 21.16 3.65
N ASP A 67 -19.90 20.83 2.51
CA ASP A 67 -19.36 19.87 1.56
C ASP A 67 -18.39 20.58 0.59
N ILE A 68 -17.20 20.02 0.41
CA ILE A 68 -16.17 20.47 -0.53
C ILE A 68 -15.95 19.37 -1.55
N HIS A 69 -16.19 19.68 -2.82
CA HIS A 69 -15.98 18.83 -3.98
C HIS A 69 -14.79 19.39 -4.77
N ALA A 70 -13.56 19.02 -4.38
CA ALA A 70 -12.37 19.40 -5.13
C ALA A 70 -12.38 18.73 -6.52
N LYS A 71 -11.55 19.23 -7.46
CA LYS A 71 -11.55 18.73 -8.84
C LYS A 71 -11.36 17.20 -8.88
N TRP A 72 -12.41 16.54 -9.38
CA TRP A 72 -12.53 15.14 -9.76
C TRP A 72 -12.42 14.05 -8.68
N ASN A 73 -11.61 14.16 -7.63
CA ASN A 73 -11.32 13.01 -6.76
C ASN A 73 -11.32 13.21 -5.23
N ASP A 74 -11.25 14.43 -4.68
CA ASP A 74 -11.32 14.60 -3.21
C ASP A 74 -12.65 15.22 -2.77
N ARG A 75 -13.33 14.54 -1.84
CA ARG A 75 -14.50 15.07 -1.12
C ARG A 75 -14.16 15.22 0.35
N SER A 76 -14.32 16.42 0.88
CA SER A 76 -14.38 16.62 2.33
C SER A 76 -15.74 17.19 2.73
N THR A 77 -16.17 16.89 3.95
CA THR A 77 -17.41 17.44 4.50
C THR A 77 -17.16 17.81 5.95
N THR A 78 -17.46 19.03 6.34
CA THR A 78 -17.50 19.45 7.74
C THR A 78 -18.94 19.45 8.19
N VAL A 79 -19.25 18.80 9.31
CA VAL A 79 -20.59 18.75 9.90
C VAL A 79 -20.54 19.30 11.31
N ILE A 80 -21.44 20.23 11.63
CA ILE A 80 -21.73 20.69 12.98
C ILE A 80 -23.22 20.39 13.23
N SER A 81 -23.54 19.62 14.26
CA SER A 81 -24.91 19.25 14.61
C SER A 81 -25.22 19.62 16.06
N ARG A 82 -26.50 19.83 16.38
CA ARG A 82 -26.99 19.95 17.75
C ARG A 82 -27.85 18.75 18.10
N LYS A 83 -27.46 18.02 19.14
CA LYS A 83 -28.12 16.81 19.62
C LYS A 83 -28.31 16.91 21.12
N ASN A 84 -29.56 16.78 21.59
CA ASN A 84 -29.92 16.91 23.00
C ASN A 84 -29.36 18.19 23.64
N GLY A 85 -29.45 19.32 22.93
CA GLY A 85 -28.94 20.62 23.37
C GLY A 85 -27.43 20.81 23.33
N LYS A 86 -26.62 19.80 22.95
CA LYS A 86 -25.16 19.91 22.83
C LYS A 86 -24.72 19.95 21.38
N TYR A 87 -23.68 20.72 21.07
CA TYR A 87 -23.07 20.73 19.74
C TYR A 87 -22.01 19.63 19.60
N GLU A 88 -22.11 18.88 18.51
CA GLU A 88 -21.11 17.91 18.06
C GLU A 88 -20.56 18.37 16.70
N GLY A 89 -19.30 18.03 16.40
CA GLY A 89 -18.64 18.51 15.19
C GLY A 89 -17.63 17.51 14.65
N PHE A 90 -17.67 17.28 13.34
CA PHE A 90 -16.82 16.31 12.66
C PHE A 90 -16.32 16.85 11.31
N PHE A 91 -15.05 16.60 11.02
CA PHE A 91 -14.48 16.78 9.68
C PHE A 91 -14.28 15.41 9.03
N TYR A 92 -14.85 15.22 7.85
CA TYR A 92 -14.79 14.00 7.06
C TYR A 92 -13.92 14.25 5.83
N HIS A 93 -13.00 13.34 5.52
CA HIS A 93 -12.20 13.39 4.29
C HIS A 93 -12.22 12.03 3.56
N LYS A 94 -12.64 12.03 2.29
CA LYS A 94 -12.63 10.87 1.39
C LYS A 94 -11.81 11.19 0.15
N ARG A 95 -10.71 10.44 -0.02
CA ARG A 95 -10.03 10.31 -1.31
C ARG A 95 -10.83 9.32 -2.16
N LYS A 96 -11.31 9.74 -3.32
CA LYS A 96 -11.83 8.84 -4.35
C LYS A 96 -10.66 8.44 -5.22
N ASN A 97 -10.40 7.14 -5.35
CA ASN A 97 -9.34 6.69 -6.24
C ASN A 97 -9.77 6.91 -7.71
N ASN A 98 -8.83 7.33 -8.56
CA ASN A 98 -9.10 7.85 -9.90
C ASN A 98 -9.39 6.72 -10.90
N SER A 99 -10.55 6.06 -10.77
CA SER A 99 -10.85 4.78 -11.42
C SER A 99 -11.06 4.80 -12.95
N MET A 100 -10.51 5.79 -13.66
CA MET A 100 -10.45 5.84 -15.13
C MET A 100 -9.15 6.44 -15.69
N ILE A 101 -8.37 7.19 -14.91
CA ILE A 101 -6.98 7.52 -15.27
C ILE A 101 -6.10 6.84 -14.25
N ILE A 102 -5.63 5.65 -14.64
CA ILE A 102 -4.42 5.06 -14.07
C ILE A 102 -3.31 6.08 -14.33
N ASP A 103 -2.84 6.76 -13.28
CA ASP A 103 -1.53 7.40 -13.34
C ASP A 103 -0.52 6.28 -13.58
N ASN A 104 -0.01 6.20 -14.81
CA ASN A 104 0.84 5.10 -15.25
C ASN A 104 2.18 5.01 -14.48
N ASP A 105 2.48 6.02 -13.66
CA ASP A 105 3.70 6.13 -12.85
C ASP A 105 3.50 5.83 -11.35
N SER A 106 2.28 5.79 -10.80
CA SER A 106 2.02 5.55 -9.36
C SER A 106 1.59 4.12 -9.05
N LEU A 107 2.34 3.15 -9.59
CA LEU A 107 2.03 1.71 -9.53
C LEU A 107 2.95 0.97 -8.54
N ILE A 108 3.01 1.48 -7.31
CA ILE A 108 3.45 0.72 -6.12
C ILE A 108 2.22 -0.03 -5.59
N LYS A 109 2.34 -1.34 -5.34
CA LYS A 109 1.20 -2.18 -5.00
C LYS A 109 1.47 -2.96 -3.71
N TYR A 110 0.69 -2.62 -2.68
CA TYR A 110 0.64 -3.18 -1.30
C TYR A 110 1.84 -2.81 -0.43
N LYS A 111 1.68 -2.08 0.69
CA LYS A 111 0.69 -2.31 1.76
C LYS A 111 0.04 -1.04 2.31
N GLY A 112 -1.22 -0.83 1.94
CA GLY A 112 -2.07 0.21 2.53
C GLY A 112 -3.52 0.07 2.11
N LYS A 113 -4.36 -0.59 2.92
CA LYS A 113 -5.83 -0.65 2.72
C LYS A 113 -6.54 0.68 3.06
N TRP A 114 -5.85 1.81 2.92
CA TRP A 114 -6.38 3.16 3.16
C TRP A 114 -7.34 3.64 2.05
N GLU A 115 -7.28 3.04 0.85
CA GLU A 115 -7.50 3.80 -0.39
C GLU A 115 -8.69 3.43 -1.29
N MET A 116 -9.61 2.55 -0.87
CA MET A 116 -10.80 2.26 -1.70
C MET A 116 -12.03 3.09 -1.33
N TYR A 117 -12.43 3.15 -0.05
CA TYR A 117 -13.70 3.79 0.33
C TYR A 117 -13.72 4.51 1.70
N ASN A 118 -12.61 4.57 2.42
CA ASN A 118 -12.62 5.00 3.83
C ASN A 118 -12.68 6.53 3.95
N PHE A 119 -13.69 7.05 4.64
CA PHE A 119 -13.62 8.41 5.17
C PHE A 119 -12.73 8.40 6.41
N LYS A 120 -11.80 9.36 6.53
CA LYS A 120 -11.21 9.72 7.82
C LYS A 120 -12.17 10.67 8.54
N LYS A 121 -12.66 10.29 9.72
CA LYS A 121 -13.56 11.09 10.58
C LYS A 121 -12.74 11.69 11.72
N PHE A 122 -12.56 13.00 11.71
CA PHE A 122 -11.89 13.74 12.77
C PHE A 122 -12.92 14.43 13.66
N SER A 123 -12.71 14.41 14.98
CA SER A 123 -13.54 15.16 15.93
C SER A 123 -13.11 16.62 16.02
N LEU A 124 -14.07 17.54 15.98
CA LEU A 124 -13.86 18.98 16.21
C LEU A 124 -13.93 19.36 17.70
N SER A 125 -13.75 18.40 18.62
CA SER A 125 -13.84 18.60 20.09
C SER A 125 -12.87 19.62 20.69
N ARG A 126 -11.86 20.08 19.92
CA ARG A 126 -10.96 21.17 20.31
C ARG A 126 -11.54 22.58 20.06
N TYR A 127 -12.67 22.69 19.37
CA TYR A 127 -13.29 23.96 18.96
C TYR A 127 -14.54 24.28 19.79
N ASN A 128 -14.77 25.56 20.09
CA ASN A 128 -15.98 26.03 20.77
C ASN A 128 -17.14 26.13 19.76
N LEU A 129 -17.83 25.00 19.57
CA LEU A 129 -18.88 24.85 18.56
C LEU A 129 -20.11 25.74 18.82
N ASP A 130 -20.41 26.09 20.07
CA ASP A 130 -21.42 27.09 20.42
C ASP A 130 -21.09 28.47 19.84
N SER A 131 -19.86 28.95 20.06
CA SER A 131 -19.38 30.23 19.53
C SER A 131 -19.31 30.23 18.00
N ILE A 132 -18.83 29.15 17.40
CA ILE A 132 -18.78 28.97 15.94
C ILE A 132 -20.19 28.98 15.34
N THR A 133 -21.16 28.30 15.97
CA THR A 133 -22.54 28.26 15.47
C THR A 133 -23.20 29.63 15.59
N LYS A 134 -23.00 30.35 16.71
CA LYS A 134 -23.47 31.74 16.87
C LYS A 134 -22.87 32.66 15.80
N LEU A 135 -21.59 32.49 15.48
CA LEU A 135 -20.91 33.26 14.44
C LEU A 135 -21.45 32.94 13.04
N LEU A 136 -21.63 31.67 12.69
CA LEU A 136 -22.28 31.23 11.43
C LEU A 136 -23.70 31.80 11.28
N LEU A 137 -24.51 31.76 12.35
CA LEU A 137 -25.86 32.35 12.35
C LEU A 137 -25.80 33.89 12.20
N SER A 138 -24.80 34.56 12.77
CA SER A 138 -24.61 36.01 12.62
C SER A 138 -24.21 36.42 11.19
N TYR A 139 -23.58 35.53 10.41
CA TYR A 139 -23.35 35.70 8.97
C TYR A 139 -24.60 35.45 8.12
N GLN A 140 -25.79 35.44 8.74
CA GLN A 140 -27.08 35.36 8.06
C GLN A 140 -27.19 34.17 7.10
N ILE A 141 -26.61 33.00 7.46
CA ILE A 141 -26.67 31.79 6.61
C ILE A 141 -28.09 31.43 6.15
N MET A 142 -29.10 31.74 6.98
CA MET A 142 -30.53 31.56 6.70
C MET A 142 -31.08 32.47 5.59
N GLN A 143 -30.43 33.61 5.33
CA GLN A 143 -30.80 34.61 4.33
C GLN A 143 -30.00 34.48 3.03
N LEU A 144 -29.07 33.52 2.95
CA LEU A 144 -28.40 33.21 1.68
C LEU A 144 -29.47 32.77 0.65
N PRO A 145 -29.61 33.49 -0.48
CA PRO A 145 -30.56 33.17 -1.54
C PRO A 145 -30.18 31.85 -2.20
N ASN A 146 -31.09 31.25 -2.96
CA ASN A 146 -30.74 30.09 -3.76
C ASN A 146 -29.71 30.48 -4.83
N GLN A 147 -28.71 29.64 -5.11
CA GLN A 147 -27.75 29.93 -6.18
C GLN A 147 -28.46 30.15 -7.53
N ASN A 148 -29.57 29.43 -7.77
CA ASN A 148 -30.38 29.56 -8.98
C ASN A 148 -31.18 30.88 -9.07
N GLU A 149 -31.38 31.58 -7.95
CA GLU A 149 -32.02 32.91 -7.92
C GLU A 149 -31.01 34.01 -8.31
N VAL A 150 -29.73 33.83 -7.93
CA VAL A 150 -28.65 34.77 -8.23
C VAL A 150 -28.07 34.55 -9.64
N TYR A 151 -27.86 33.29 -10.05
CA TYR A 151 -27.19 32.95 -11.30
C TYR A 151 -28.13 32.29 -12.30
N LYS A 152 -28.38 32.98 -13.43
CA LYS A 152 -29.17 32.46 -14.56
C LYS A 152 -28.45 31.41 -15.42
N LYS A 153 -27.21 31.03 -15.07
CA LYS A 153 -26.42 30.00 -15.75
C LYS A 153 -25.91 28.96 -14.75
N PRO A 154 -25.93 27.66 -15.08
CA PRO A 154 -25.40 26.62 -14.20
C PRO A 154 -23.87 26.77 -14.08
N PHE A 155 -23.39 26.90 -12.84
CA PHE A 155 -21.97 27.01 -12.51
C PHE A 155 -21.51 25.79 -11.70
N ILE A 156 -20.37 25.19 -12.05
CA ILE A 156 -19.93 23.92 -11.44
C ILE A 156 -19.33 24.15 -10.06
N THR A 157 -19.94 23.46 -9.11
CA THR A 157 -19.95 23.73 -7.68
C THR A 157 -18.84 23.11 -6.80
N PRO A 158 -17.64 23.68 -6.50
CA PRO A 158 -16.67 22.99 -5.65
C PRO A 158 -17.00 23.10 -4.15
N TYR A 159 -18.00 23.88 -3.74
CA TYR A 159 -18.43 24.00 -2.35
C TYR A 159 -19.96 24.08 -2.22
N THR A 160 -20.53 23.39 -1.24
CA THR A 160 -21.95 23.47 -0.88
C THR A 160 -22.08 23.63 0.64
N ILE A 161 -22.69 24.72 1.11
CA ILE A 161 -23.19 24.77 2.48
C ILE A 161 -24.64 24.26 2.50
N SER A 162 -24.95 23.31 3.37
CA SER A 162 -26.32 22.83 3.60
C SER A 162 -26.66 22.95 5.07
N TYR A 163 -27.87 23.39 5.40
CA TYR A 163 -28.29 23.47 6.81
C TYR A 163 -29.74 23.04 7.01
N LYS A 164 -29.99 22.49 8.19
CA LYS A 164 -31.29 22.17 8.77
C LYS A 164 -31.40 22.98 10.07
N ILE A 165 -32.35 23.90 10.14
CA ILE A 165 -32.61 24.74 11.31
C ILE A 165 -34.12 24.77 11.49
N ASP A 166 -34.60 24.40 12.68
CA ASP A 166 -36.03 24.38 13.05
C ASP A 166 -36.91 23.64 12.02
N GLY A 167 -36.39 22.50 11.52
CA GLY A 167 -37.02 21.68 10.49
C GLY A 167 -36.88 22.19 9.05
N GLN A 168 -36.57 23.47 8.83
CA GLN A 168 -36.32 24.00 7.49
C GLN A 168 -34.96 23.57 6.96
N ILE A 169 -34.94 23.06 5.73
CA ILE A 169 -33.71 22.62 5.05
C ILE A 169 -33.44 23.53 3.86
N ARG A 170 -32.22 24.06 3.80
CA ARG A 170 -31.75 24.88 2.68
C ARG A 170 -30.33 24.48 2.33
N SER A 171 -29.93 24.74 1.08
CA SER A 171 -28.56 24.60 0.64
C SER A 171 -28.18 25.73 -0.30
N PHE A 172 -26.92 26.16 -0.19
CA PHE A 172 -26.33 27.19 -1.00
C PHE A 172 -25.00 26.70 -1.56
N ARG A 173 -24.76 27.02 -2.83
CA ARG A 173 -23.63 26.55 -3.62
C ARG A 173 -22.84 27.76 -4.08
N PHE A 174 -21.53 27.73 -3.87
CA PHE A 174 -20.65 28.85 -4.18
C PHE A 174 -19.34 28.42 -4.85
N GLY A 175 -18.86 29.25 -5.76
CA GLY A 175 -17.66 29.00 -6.55
C GLY A 175 -16.34 29.10 -5.76
N PRO A 176 -15.20 28.93 -6.44
CA PRO A 176 -13.94 29.41 -5.91
C PRO A 176 -14.03 30.93 -5.70
N PRO A 177 -13.53 31.49 -4.58
CA PRO A 177 -13.77 32.90 -4.22
C PRO A 177 -13.40 33.91 -5.32
N LYS A 178 -12.38 33.58 -6.13
CA LYS A 178 -11.82 34.48 -7.13
C LYS A 178 -12.80 34.92 -8.21
N GLU A 179 -13.76 34.08 -8.61
CA GLU A 179 -14.65 34.40 -9.74
C GLU A 179 -15.82 35.31 -9.29
N PRO A 180 -16.66 34.97 -8.29
CA PRO A 180 -17.78 35.83 -7.88
C PRO A 180 -17.36 37.15 -7.24
N ILE A 181 -16.24 37.16 -6.49
CA ILE A 181 -15.76 38.37 -5.80
C ILE A 181 -15.19 39.38 -6.80
N GLN A 182 -14.67 38.94 -7.95
CA GLN A 182 -14.24 39.84 -9.02
C GLN A 182 -15.44 40.48 -9.74
N GLU A 183 -16.51 39.73 -9.95
CA GLU A 183 -17.72 40.23 -10.62
C GLU A 183 -18.56 41.16 -9.72
N TYR A 184 -18.63 40.89 -8.40
CA TYR A 184 -19.54 41.59 -7.48
C TYR A 184 -18.91 41.93 -6.10
N PRO A 185 -17.77 42.66 -6.04
CA PRO A 185 -16.99 42.85 -4.80
C PRO A 185 -17.73 43.59 -3.66
N ASN A 186 -18.79 44.34 -3.97
CA ASN A 186 -19.49 45.20 -3.02
C ASN A 186 -20.75 44.58 -2.40
N GLU A 187 -21.26 43.49 -2.97
CA GLU A 187 -22.50 42.86 -2.50
C GLU A 187 -22.28 42.23 -1.10
N PRO A 188 -23.05 42.61 -0.06
CA PRO A 188 -22.80 42.19 1.34
C PRO A 188 -22.73 40.68 1.55
N ILE A 189 -23.48 39.92 0.73
CA ILE A 189 -23.49 38.46 0.70
C ILE A 189 -22.09 37.84 0.48
N PHE A 190 -21.22 38.44 -0.34
CA PHE A 190 -19.89 37.88 -0.56
C PHE A 190 -18.98 38.04 0.65
N LYS A 191 -19.17 39.09 1.47
CA LYS A 191 -18.44 39.26 2.73
C LYS A 191 -18.81 38.17 3.74
N GLN A 192 -20.11 37.86 3.85
CA GLN A 192 -20.61 36.74 4.66
C GLN A 192 -20.06 35.39 4.16
N TYR A 193 -20.11 35.16 2.84
CA TYR A 193 -19.55 33.97 2.19
C TYR A 193 -18.05 33.77 2.50
N VAL A 194 -17.22 34.80 2.33
CA VAL A 194 -15.79 34.73 2.65
C VAL A 194 -15.57 34.40 4.11
N ALA A 195 -16.31 35.03 5.02
CA ALA A 195 -16.20 34.77 6.46
C ALA A 195 -16.62 33.34 6.84
N ILE A 196 -17.68 32.81 6.24
CA ILE A 196 -18.10 31.40 6.40
C ILE A 196 -17.00 30.45 5.93
N LEU A 197 -16.44 30.68 4.73
CA LEU A 197 -15.37 29.83 4.19
C LEU A 197 -14.10 29.88 5.04
N GLN A 198 -13.70 31.08 5.46
CA GLN A 198 -12.53 31.28 6.31
C GLN A 198 -12.71 30.53 7.64
N LEU A 199 -13.87 30.67 8.29
CA LEU A 199 -14.18 29.98 9.55
C LEU A 199 -14.09 28.45 9.41
N PHE A 200 -14.66 27.88 8.35
CA PHE A 200 -14.53 26.45 8.07
C PHE A 200 -13.09 26.03 7.73
N SER A 201 -12.33 26.86 7.01
CA SER A 201 -10.93 26.60 6.69
C SER A 201 -10.05 26.62 7.94
N GLU A 202 -10.21 27.60 8.84
CA GLU A 202 -9.51 27.67 10.12
C GLU A 202 -9.80 26.45 11.03
N MET A 203 -11.04 25.93 10.99
CA MET A 203 -11.40 24.70 11.69
C MET A 203 -10.76 23.44 11.08
N THR A 204 -10.53 23.38 9.77
CA THR A 204 -10.25 22.11 9.06
C THR A 204 -8.85 22.00 8.47
N ASN A 205 -8.18 23.12 8.16
CA ASN A 205 -6.82 23.15 7.62
C ASN A 205 -5.81 22.31 8.43
N PRO A 206 -5.79 22.30 9.78
CA PRO A 206 -4.84 21.48 10.53
C PRO A 206 -4.99 19.97 10.27
N MET A 207 -6.23 19.50 10.15
CA MET A 207 -6.54 18.09 9.85
C MET A 207 -6.25 17.77 8.38
N TYR A 208 -6.60 18.67 7.47
CA TYR A 208 -6.28 18.55 6.05
C TYR A 208 -4.76 18.49 5.80
N HIS A 209 -3.98 19.40 6.41
CA HIS A 209 -2.53 19.36 6.35
C HIS A 209 -1.92 18.10 6.97
N GLN A 210 -2.51 17.55 8.03
CA GLN A 210 -2.07 16.26 8.57
C GLN A 210 -2.25 15.14 7.54
N ILE A 211 -3.41 15.07 6.86
CA ILE A 211 -3.66 14.05 5.83
C ILE A 211 -2.60 14.10 4.73
N TRP A 212 -2.28 15.30 4.22
CA TRP A 212 -1.28 15.46 3.17
C TRP A 212 0.16 15.21 3.63
N ASN A 213 0.50 15.55 4.87
CA ASN A 213 1.79 15.16 5.46
C ASN A 213 1.90 13.64 5.65
N ASP A 214 0.82 12.98 6.09
CA ASP A 214 0.77 11.53 6.24
C ASP A 214 0.97 10.82 4.88
N ILE A 215 0.32 11.31 3.82
CA ILE A 215 0.50 10.81 2.44
C ILE A 215 1.95 11.02 1.99
N ARG A 216 2.49 12.25 2.11
CA ARG A 216 3.87 12.55 1.69
C ARG A 216 4.90 11.69 2.43
N LEU A 217 4.75 11.49 3.74
CA LEU A 217 5.64 10.66 4.53
C LEU A 217 5.56 9.17 4.13
N HIS A 218 4.39 8.70 3.68
CA HIS A 218 4.22 7.36 3.14
C HIS A 218 4.93 7.22 1.79
N GLU A 219 4.71 8.13 0.84
CA GLU A 219 5.41 8.17 -0.45
C GLU A 219 6.94 8.30 -0.28
N GLU A 220 7.41 9.12 0.67
CA GLU A 220 8.82 9.24 1.03
C GLU A 220 9.39 7.97 1.68
N LYS A 221 8.59 7.19 2.39
CA LYS A 221 8.97 5.84 2.87
C LYS A 221 9.09 4.90 1.67
N GLU A 222 8.03 4.76 0.86
CA GLU A 222 8.02 3.84 -0.30
C GLU A 222 9.17 4.09 -1.28
N ARG A 223 9.52 5.36 -1.55
CA ARG A 223 10.66 5.75 -2.42
C ARG A 223 12.03 5.39 -1.84
N ARG A 224 12.18 5.28 -0.51
CA ARG A 224 13.41 4.82 0.14
C ARG A 224 13.48 3.30 0.18
N ASP A 225 12.34 2.65 0.35
CA ASP A 225 12.26 1.21 0.57
C ASP A 225 12.29 0.44 -0.76
N THR A 226 11.65 0.94 -1.83
CA THR A 226 11.60 0.28 -3.15
C THR A 226 12.68 0.78 -4.10
N VAL A 227 13.60 -0.09 -4.54
CA VAL A 227 14.58 0.25 -5.59
C VAL A 227 14.14 -0.33 -6.94
N PHE A 228 13.59 0.50 -7.82
CA PHE A 228 13.14 0.07 -9.14
C PHE A 228 14.31 -0.26 -10.09
N LEU A 229 14.30 -1.50 -10.58
CA LEU A 229 15.11 -2.02 -11.67
C LEU A 229 14.46 -1.75 -13.03
N ARG A 230 13.12 -1.80 -13.07
CA ARG A 230 12.25 -1.37 -14.16
C ARG A 230 11.05 -0.67 -13.52
N LYS A 231 10.89 0.64 -13.77
CA LYS A 231 9.69 1.38 -13.35
C LYS A 231 8.42 0.70 -13.89
N PRO A 232 7.25 0.89 -13.24
CA PRO A 232 5.99 0.42 -13.79
C PRO A 232 5.76 0.92 -15.22
N ASN A 233 5.18 0.07 -16.05
CA ASN A 233 4.60 0.49 -17.34
C ASN A 233 3.09 0.72 -17.19
N ALA A 234 2.42 1.16 -18.26
CA ALA A 234 0.97 1.40 -18.29
C ALA A 234 0.07 0.16 -17.99
N LYS A 235 0.65 -1.04 -17.89
CA LYS A 235 -0.06 -2.27 -17.47
C LYS A 235 0.18 -2.63 -16.00
N GLY A 236 0.96 -1.82 -15.27
CA GLY A 236 1.37 -2.09 -13.89
C GLY A 236 2.62 -2.95 -13.75
N ASN A 237 3.33 -3.24 -14.83
CA ASN A 237 4.42 -4.22 -14.80
C ASN A 237 5.72 -3.55 -14.38
N SER A 238 6.28 -3.95 -13.24
CA SER A 238 7.47 -3.35 -12.63
C SER A 238 8.45 -4.41 -12.16
N ILE A 239 9.73 -4.04 -12.03
CA ILE A 239 10.76 -4.89 -11.43
C ILE A 239 11.46 -4.05 -10.38
N TYR A 240 11.55 -4.53 -9.15
CA TYR A 240 12.15 -3.81 -8.04
C TYR A 240 12.85 -4.76 -7.06
N VAL A 241 13.82 -4.22 -6.32
CA VAL A 241 14.32 -4.85 -5.09
C VAL A 241 13.28 -4.59 -4.00
N ASP A 242 12.75 -5.68 -3.48
CA ASP A 242 11.87 -5.75 -2.32
C ASP A 242 12.74 -5.92 -1.07
N LYS A 243 12.61 -4.97 -0.13
CA LYS A 243 13.42 -4.91 1.11
C LYS A 243 12.64 -5.33 2.34
N ASP A 244 11.36 -5.69 2.20
CA ASP A 244 10.45 -5.91 3.32
C ASP A 244 10.32 -7.42 3.59
N GLU A 245 11.40 -8.01 4.14
CA GLU A 245 11.59 -9.46 4.29
C GLU A 245 10.45 -10.14 5.07
N ASP A 246 10.05 -9.58 6.22
CA ASP A 246 8.99 -10.13 7.08
C ASP A 246 7.58 -9.94 6.50
N GLU A 247 7.39 -8.92 5.66
CA GLU A 247 6.07 -8.43 5.28
C GLU A 247 5.72 -8.66 3.81
N SER A 248 6.68 -9.02 2.95
CA SER A 248 6.44 -9.23 1.52
C SER A 248 5.67 -10.53 1.23
N PRO A 249 4.55 -10.49 0.48
CA PRO A 249 3.85 -11.69 0.05
C PRO A 249 4.63 -12.51 -0.98
N TYR A 250 5.71 -11.96 -1.57
CA TYR A 250 6.49 -12.63 -2.61
C TYR A 250 7.52 -13.62 -2.05
N PHE A 251 8.07 -13.39 -0.85
CA PHE A 251 8.90 -14.39 -0.17
C PHE A 251 8.12 -15.70 0.04
N ASN A 252 6.84 -15.63 0.41
CA ASN A 252 5.98 -16.82 0.51
C ASN A 252 5.81 -17.56 -0.84
N VAL A 253 5.77 -16.84 -1.98
CA VAL A 253 5.71 -17.46 -3.32
C VAL A 253 7.01 -18.19 -3.64
N VAL A 254 8.16 -17.55 -3.40
CA VAL A 254 9.48 -18.14 -3.62
C VAL A 254 9.70 -19.35 -2.71
N LYS A 255 9.28 -19.28 -1.44
CA LYS A 255 9.44 -20.36 -0.45
C LYS A 255 8.36 -21.44 -0.48
N ASN A 256 7.35 -21.31 -1.34
CA ASN A 256 6.27 -22.31 -1.44
C ASN A 256 6.79 -23.69 -1.89
N LEU A 257 6.35 -24.75 -1.20
CA LEU A 257 6.67 -26.17 -1.40
C LEU A 257 5.51 -27.03 -1.98
N ASP A 258 4.46 -26.41 -2.53
CA ASP A 258 3.27 -27.05 -3.14
C ASP A 258 3.56 -27.98 -4.36
N TYR A 259 4.83 -28.25 -4.68
CA TYR A 259 5.29 -29.15 -5.74
C TYR A 259 5.93 -30.44 -5.21
N THR A 260 5.98 -30.62 -3.88
CA THR A 260 6.68 -31.73 -3.19
C THR A 260 5.78 -32.97 -3.02
N ILE A 261 6.08 -33.86 -2.07
CA ILE A 261 5.41 -35.17 -1.90
C ILE A 261 3.88 -35.05 -1.71
N ALA A 262 3.39 -33.93 -1.17
CA ALA A 262 1.96 -33.68 -0.99
C ALA A 262 1.20 -33.42 -2.30
N ASP A 263 1.89 -33.10 -3.40
CA ASP A 263 1.26 -32.76 -4.67
C ASP A 263 0.70 -33.97 -5.43
N LYS A 264 -0.46 -33.78 -6.08
CA LYS A 264 -1.12 -34.79 -6.90
C LYS A 264 -0.35 -35.08 -8.19
N GLU A 265 0.32 -34.09 -8.77
CA GLU A 265 1.15 -34.32 -9.97
C GLU A 265 2.43 -35.09 -9.61
N TYR A 266 3.08 -34.77 -8.49
CA TYR A 266 4.16 -35.56 -7.89
C TYR A 266 3.75 -37.03 -7.77
N GLN A 267 2.65 -37.34 -7.07
CA GLN A 267 2.23 -38.73 -6.82
C GLN A 267 1.98 -39.49 -8.13
N LYS A 268 1.32 -38.85 -9.11
CA LYS A 268 1.07 -39.40 -10.44
C LYS A 268 2.35 -39.65 -11.25
N ARG A 269 3.36 -38.79 -11.13
CA ARG A 269 4.66 -38.94 -11.80
C ARG A 269 5.53 -39.99 -11.10
N PHE A 270 5.51 -40.03 -9.77
CA PHE A 270 6.27 -40.99 -8.96
C PHE A 270 5.80 -42.43 -9.18
N ALA A 271 4.48 -42.67 -9.24
CA ALA A 271 3.95 -44.00 -9.56
C ALA A 271 4.43 -44.53 -10.93
N LYS A 272 4.55 -43.64 -11.94
CA LYS A 272 5.11 -43.99 -13.26
C LYS A 272 6.62 -44.27 -13.23
N LEU A 273 7.36 -43.55 -12.38
CA LEU A 273 8.79 -43.70 -12.19
C LEU A 273 9.14 -45.06 -11.54
N ILE A 274 8.46 -45.40 -10.44
CA ILE A 274 8.62 -46.69 -9.74
C ILE A 274 8.23 -47.88 -10.64
N LYS A 275 7.11 -47.78 -11.39
CA LYS A 275 6.68 -48.85 -12.32
C LYS A 275 7.73 -49.22 -13.37
N ARG A 276 8.63 -48.31 -13.73
CA ARG A 276 9.69 -48.53 -14.74
C ARG A 276 11.03 -48.94 -14.14
N ASN A 277 11.40 -48.38 -12.99
CA ASN A 277 12.74 -48.51 -12.43
C ASN A 277 12.86 -49.53 -11.29
N GLY A 278 11.76 -50.23 -10.96
CA GLY A 278 11.70 -51.23 -9.89
C GLY A 278 11.38 -50.66 -8.51
N THR A 279 11.13 -51.55 -7.56
CA THR A 279 10.58 -51.22 -6.23
C THR A 279 11.61 -51.16 -5.09
N ASN A 280 12.92 -51.26 -5.35
CA ASN A 280 13.92 -51.12 -4.28
C ASN A 280 13.95 -49.67 -3.78
N LYS A 281 13.30 -49.47 -2.62
CA LYS A 281 13.09 -48.21 -1.91
C LYS A 281 14.00 -48.14 -0.69
N ASP A 282 15.29 -48.38 -0.87
CA ASP A 282 16.24 -48.14 0.22
C ASP A 282 16.24 -46.63 0.51
N THR A 283 15.81 -46.25 1.71
CA THR A 283 15.66 -44.84 2.10
C THR A 283 17.05 -44.23 2.29
N ILE A 284 17.42 -43.35 1.37
CA ILE A 284 18.73 -42.71 1.35
C ILE A 284 18.76 -41.62 2.41
N ARG A 285 19.77 -41.68 3.28
CA ARG A 285 20.01 -40.67 4.31
C ARG A 285 20.69 -39.47 3.68
N LEU A 286 20.00 -38.33 3.66
CA LEU A 286 20.54 -37.06 3.15
C LEU A 286 21.68 -36.46 3.99
N GLY A 287 21.84 -36.92 5.24
CA GLY A 287 22.78 -36.34 6.20
C GLY A 287 22.46 -34.87 6.48
N ASP A 288 23.49 -34.02 6.40
CA ASP A 288 23.39 -32.56 6.61
C ASP A 288 22.81 -31.79 5.41
N LEU A 289 22.43 -32.43 4.30
CA LEU A 289 21.91 -31.71 3.13
C LEU A 289 20.49 -31.15 3.40
N PRO A 290 20.26 -29.82 3.25
CA PRO A 290 18.94 -29.24 3.16
C PRO A 290 18.07 -29.96 2.15
N ARG A 291 16.80 -30.11 2.50
CA ARG A 291 15.82 -30.77 1.65
C ARG A 291 15.37 -29.90 0.49
N ASN A 292 15.32 -28.58 0.66
CA ASN A 292 14.71 -27.69 -0.32
C ASN A 292 15.66 -26.56 -0.68
N TRP A 293 15.73 -26.27 -1.97
CA TRP A 293 16.67 -25.33 -2.55
C TRP A 293 15.96 -24.46 -3.58
N ILE A 294 16.32 -23.18 -3.61
CA ILE A 294 15.83 -22.20 -4.59
C ILE A 294 17.02 -21.56 -5.31
N GLN A 295 16.82 -21.20 -6.57
CA GLN A 295 17.86 -20.55 -7.37
C GLN A 295 18.08 -19.11 -6.92
N LEU A 296 19.35 -18.75 -6.70
CA LEU A 296 19.80 -17.37 -6.53
C LEU A 296 20.22 -16.78 -7.89
N HIS A 297 19.94 -15.49 -8.03
CA HIS A 297 20.23 -14.70 -9.22
C HIS A 297 21.23 -13.60 -8.89
N ARG A 298 22.05 -13.15 -9.86
CA ARG A 298 23.01 -12.05 -9.62
C ARG A 298 22.62 -10.75 -10.30
N TYR A 299 22.75 -9.67 -9.53
CA TYR A 299 22.58 -8.30 -9.98
C TYR A 299 23.59 -7.41 -9.26
N LYS A 300 24.30 -6.55 -10.00
CA LYS A 300 25.38 -5.69 -9.50
C LYS A 300 26.39 -6.43 -8.62
N LYS A 301 26.77 -7.66 -9.01
CA LYS A 301 27.67 -8.58 -8.28
C LYS A 301 27.11 -9.15 -6.96
N GLU A 302 25.95 -8.74 -6.48
CA GLU A 302 25.28 -9.32 -5.30
C GLU A 302 24.35 -10.48 -5.69
N ASN A 303 23.90 -11.26 -4.70
CA ASN A 303 23.00 -12.40 -4.89
C ASN A 303 21.61 -12.05 -4.36
N TYR A 304 20.57 -12.36 -5.12
CA TYR A 304 19.18 -12.06 -4.83
C TYR A 304 18.31 -13.30 -5.02
N ASN A 305 17.26 -13.41 -4.20
CA ASN A 305 16.09 -14.22 -4.54
C ASN A 305 15.34 -13.56 -5.72
N TYR A 306 14.54 -14.34 -6.45
CA TYR A 306 13.72 -13.81 -7.52
C TYR A 306 12.28 -14.33 -7.47
N ALA A 307 11.31 -13.41 -7.39
CA ALA A 307 9.91 -13.69 -7.62
C ALA A 307 9.58 -13.38 -9.08
N SER A 308 9.36 -14.43 -9.86
CA SER A 308 9.05 -14.43 -11.28
C SER A 308 7.62 -13.92 -11.54
N ALA A 309 7.42 -13.19 -12.64
CA ALA A 309 6.08 -12.78 -13.06
C ALA A 309 5.17 -13.99 -13.31
N MET A 310 5.74 -15.07 -13.84
CA MET A 310 5.01 -16.31 -14.11
C MET A 310 4.87 -17.25 -12.89
N LYS A 311 5.55 -16.97 -11.76
CA LYS A 311 5.66 -17.86 -10.58
C LYS A 311 6.24 -19.24 -10.93
N LYS A 312 7.29 -19.24 -11.76
CA LYS A 312 7.96 -20.43 -12.30
C LYS A 312 9.44 -20.48 -11.92
N GLU A 313 9.73 -20.04 -10.70
CA GLU A 313 11.06 -20.07 -10.12
C GLU A 313 11.61 -21.51 -10.12
N LEU A 314 12.91 -21.66 -10.40
CA LEU A 314 13.57 -22.97 -10.27
C LEU A 314 13.69 -23.34 -8.80
N LYS A 315 13.01 -24.43 -8.42
CA LYS A 315 13.10 -25.02 -7.08
C LYS A 315 13.49 -26.48 -7.18
N ILE A 316 14.33 -26.94 -6.25
CA ILE A 316 14.80 -28.33 -6.17
C ILE A 316 14.50 -28.87 -4.77
N SER A 317 13.86 -30.02 -4.69
CA SER A 317 13.65 -30.75 -3.42
C SER A 317 14.37 -32.10 -3.47
N LEU A 318 15.15 -32.40 -2.44
CA LEU A 318 15.85 -33.65 -2.18
C LEU A 318 15.08 -34.38 -1.08
N ASN A 319 14.57 -35.56 -1.40
CA ASN A 319 13.90 -36.45 -0.46
C ASN A 319 14.69 -37.75 -0.27
N ASP A 320 14.17 -38.66 0.55
CA ASP A 320 14.80 -39.95 0.86
C ASP A 320 15.00 -40.89 -0.34
N SER A 321 14.42 -40.57 -1.50
CA SER A 321 14.36 -41.45 -2.67
C SER A 321 14.29 -40.71 -4.00
N THR A 322 14.10 -39.38 -4.00
CA THR A 322 13.86 -38.59 -5.22
C THR A 322 14.50 -37.22 -5.20
N VAL A 323 14.92 -36.78 -6.38
CA VAL A 323 15.11 -35.35 -6.71
C VAL A 323 13.85 -34.88 -7.42
N ILE A 324 13.25 -33.82 -6.90
CA ILE A 324 12.10 -33.12 -7.47
C ILE A 324 12.59 -31.77 -8.00
N THR A 325 12.45 -31.52 -9.30
CA THR A 325 12.64 -30.18 -9.89
C THR A 325 11.28 -29.56 -10.15
N TYR A 326 11.11 -28.28 -9.85
CA TYR A 326 10.01 -27.47 -10.33
C TYR A 326 10.57 -26.33 -11.18
N ASP A 327 10.25 -26.33 -12.47
CA ASP A 327 10.63 -25.29 -13.43
C ASP A 327 9.53 -25.08 -14.48
N SER A 328 8.36 -24.62 -14.02
CA SER A 328 7.04 -24.67 -14.72
C SER A 328 6.32 -26.02 -14.69
N SER A 329 7.00 -27.11 -14.35
CA SER A 329 6.39 -28.44 -14.20
C SER A 329 7.21 -29.32 -13.25
N VAL A 330 6.58 -30.29 -12.60
CA VAL A 330 7.25 -31.22 -11.68
C VAL A 330 8.06 -32.26 -12.46
N LYS A 331 9.39 -32.25 -12.36
CA LYS A 331 10.27 -33.30 -12.90
C LYS A 331 10.79 -34.16 -11.76
N LEU A 332 10.89 -35.47 -11.98
CA LEU A 332 11.31 -36.44 -10.97
C LEU A 332 12.45 -37.32 -11.50
N GLN A 333 13.44 -37.53 -10.66
CA GLN A 333 14.47 -38.56 -10.81
C GLN A 333 14.55 -39.36 -9.50
N LEU A 334 14.83 -40.67 -9.59
CA LEU A 334 15.16 -41.46 -8.41
C LEU A 334 16.59 -41.14 -7.99
N ILE A 335 16.86 -41.02 -6.70
CA ILE A 335 18.22 -41.02 -6.18
C ILE A 335 18.66 -42.48 -6.09
N LYS A 336 19.88 -42.77 -6.56
CA LYS A 336 20.52 -44.09 -6.47
C LYS A 336 21.60 -44.12 -5.39
N ASP A 337 22.32 -43.02 -5.22
CA ASP A 337 23.37 -42.86 -4.23
C ASP A 337 23.59 -41.38 -3.90
N ILE A 338 24.05 -41.11 -2.68
CA ILE A 338 24.55 -39.81 -2.24
C ILE A 338 25.88 -40.06 -1.53
N GLN A 339 26.97 -39.75 -2.23
CA GLN A 339 28.32 -39.84 -1.69
C GLN A 339 28.74 -38.48 -1.15
N GLN A 340 28.92 -38.37 0.17
CA GLN A 340 29.64 -37.24 0.75
C GLN A 340 31.14 -37.40 0.45
N ILE A 341 31.70 -36.51 -0.38
CA ILE A 341 33.12 -36.52 -0.73
C ILE A 341 33.93 -35.90 0.41
N ASP A 342 33.45 -34.78 0.96
CA ASP A 342 34.02 -34.11 2.13
C ASP A 342 32.94 -33.28 2.87
N ARG A 343 33.34 -32.40 3.80
CA ARG A 343 32.41 -31.58 4.61
C ARG A 343 31.52 -30.61 3.80
N ASN A 344 31.96 -30.23 2.60
CA ASN A 344 31.33 -29.23 1.73
C ASN A 344 30.86 -29.81 0.38
N ASN A 345 31.38 -30.96 -0.04
CA ASN A 345 31.14 -31.52 -1.38
C ASN A 345 30.37 -32.85 -1.31
N TYR A 346 29.26 -32.91 -2.06
CA TYR A 346 28.40 -34.09 -2.20
C TYR A 346 28.22 -34.43 -3.67
N LYS A 347 28.31 -35.72 -4.00
CA LYS A 347 27.96 -36.27 -5.32
C LYS A 347 26.61 -36.98 -5.21
N ILE A 348 25.70 -36.68 -6.12
CA ILE A 348 24.36 -37.27 -6.15
C ILE A 348 24.19 -38.00 -7.48
N THR A 349 23.93 -39.31 -7.40
CA THR A 349 23.68 -40.16 -8.56
C THR A 349 22.17 -40.37 -8.69
N THR A 350 21.61 -40.04 -9.85
CA THR A 350 20.16 -40.11 -10.11
C THR A 350 19.82 -40.94 -11.35
N THR A 351 18.60 -41.45 -11.43
CA THR A 351 18.05 -42.14 -12.61
C THR A 351 16.70 -41.55 -13.01
N ASP A 352 16.53 -41.20 -14.28
CA ASP A 352 15.29 -40.63 -14.80
C ASP A 352 14.19 -41.69 -15.11
N LYS A 353 13.04 -41.22 -15.61
CA LYS A 353 11.90 -42.06 -16.04
C LYS A 353 12.16 -42.98 -17.24
N ASN A 354 13.33 -42.88 -17.87
CA ASN A 354 13.76 -43.66 -19.03
C ASN A 354 14.92 -44.60 -18.68
N GLY A 355 15.31 -44.68 -17.40
CA GLY A 355 16.47 -45.46 -16.95
C GLY A 355 17.82 -44.79 -17.20
N LYS A 356 17.85 -43.53 -17.67
CA LYS A 356 19.11 -42.80 -17.88
C LYS A 356 19.67 -42.35 -16.54
N THR A 357 20.88 -42.80 -16.22
CA THR A 357 21.62 -42.34 -15.06
C THR A 357 22.32 -41.00 -15.34
N SER A 358 22.34 -40.13 -14.35
CA SER A 358 23.04 -38.84 -14.34
C SER A 358 23.69 -38.60 -12.99
N GLU A 359 24.79 -37.86 -12.97
CA GLU A 359 25.47 -37.44 -11.75
C GLU A 359 25.50 -35.92 -11.71
N PHE A 360 25.35 -35.34 -10.51
CA PHE A 360 25.56 -33.91 -10.27
C PHE A 360 26.19 -33.70 -8.90
N TYR A 361 26.80 -32.52 -8.69
CA TYR A 361 27.53 -32.21 -7.46
C TYR A 361 26.87 -31.03 -6.74
N ILE A 362 26.76 -31.11 -5.41
CA ILE A 362 26.43 -29.98 -4.55
C ILE A 362 27.71 -29.57 -3.83
N ARG A 363 28.20 -28.36 -4.10
CA ARG A 363 29.38 -27.78 -3.46
C ARG A 363 28.99 -26.56 -2.64
N TYR A 364 29.16 -26.63 -1.33
CA TYR A 364 28.92 -25.48 -0.46
C TYR A 364 29.96 -24.38 -0.67
N LEU A 365 29.47 -23.17 -0.97
CA LEU A 365 30.27 -21.95 -0.90
C LEU A 365 30.31 -21.42 0.54
N HIS A 366 29.20 -21.54 1.28
CA HIS A 366 29.09 -21.09 2.66
C HIS A 366 28.00 -21.88 3.40
N LYS A 367 28.35 -23.05 3.97
CA LYS A 367 27.40 -24.00 4.59
C LYS A 367 26.47 -23.37 5.62
N SER A 368 26.97 -22.48 6.48
CA SER A 368 26.17 -21.76 7.50
C SER A 368 25.30 -20.60 6.98
N ARG A 369 25.24 -20.39 5.65
CA ARG A 369 24.29 -19.50 4.96
C ARG A 369 23.47 -20.27 3.91
N GLY A 370 23.49 -21.60 3.94
CA GLY A 370 22.80 -22.44 2.97
C GLY A 370 23.28 -22.30 1.52
N LEU A 371 24.40 -21.59 1.26
CA LEU A 371 24.80 -21.19 -0.08
C LEU A 371 25.66 -22.27 -0.75
N ALA A 372 25.23 -22.76 -1.91
CA ALA A 372 25.91 -23.79 -2.68
C ALA A 372 25.88 -23.53 -4.21
N VAL A 373 26.76 -24.22 -4.94
CA VAL A 373 26.66 -24.41 -6.38
C VAL A 373 26.23 -25.84 -6.65
N PHE A 374 25.24 -26.00 -7.52
CA PHE A 374 24.88 -27.28 -8.11
C PHE A 374 25.57 -27.38 -9.47
N GLU A 375 26.62 -28.18 -9.56
CA GLU A 375 27.36 -28.43 -10.81
C GLU A 375 26.77 -29.63 -11.55
N ASP A 376 26.81 -29.59 -12.87
CA ASP A 376 26.40 -30.65 -13.80
C ASP A 376 24.92 -31.07 -13.71
N TYR A 377 24.08 -30.31 -13.00
CA TYR A 377 22.66 -30.62 -12.76
C TYR A 377 21.81 -30.84 -14.03
N TYR A 378 22.04 -30.04 -15.07
CA TYR A 378 21.40 -30.21 -16.39
C TYR A 378 22.33 -30.93 -17.39
N GLY A 379 23.42 -31.53 -16.92
CA GLY A 379 24.49 -32.11 -17.72
C GLY A 379 25.80 -31.30 -17.63
N LYS A 380 26.87 -31.92 -18.15
CA LYS A 380 28.26 -31.46 -17.98
C LYS A 380 28.48 -29.99 -18.36
N GLY A 381 29.05 -29.21 -17.44
CA GLY A 381 29.33 -27.79 -17.56
C GLY A 381 28.19 -26.86 -17.11
N SER A 382 27.00 -27.39 -16.80
CA SER A 382 25.91 -26.59 -16.22
C SER A 382 26.20 -26.26 -14.75
N ASN A 383 25.80 -25.06 -14.32
CA ASN A 383 26.02 -24.58 -12.96
C ASN A 383 24.84 -23.74 -12.50
N LEU A 384 24.33 -24.00 -11.30
CA LEU A 384 23.27 -23.22 -10.66
C LEU A 384 23.78 -22.70 -9.32
N LEU A 385 23.55 -21.42 -9.03
CA LEU A 385 23.76 -20.87 -7.69
C LEU A 385 22.48 -21.08 -6.89
N MET A 386 22.56 -21.77 -5.76
CA MET A 386 21.41 -22.21 -4.97
C MET A 386 21.56 -21.77 -3.51
N VAL A 387 20.44 -21.50 -2.85
CA VAL A 387 20.34 -21.38 -1.39
C VAL A 387 19.34 -22.39 -0.85
N SER A 388 19.56 -22.88 0.36
CA SER A 388 18.56 -23.61 1.14
C SER A 388 17.30 -22.75 1.32
N ILE A 389 16.11 -23.36 1.36
CA ILE A 389 14.88 -22.60 1.56
C ILE A 389 14.80 -22.01 2.97
N GLU A 390 15.50 -22.64 3.92
CA GLU A 390 15.61 -22.23 5.32
C GLU A 390 16.49 -20.98 5.50
N ASP A 391 17.50 -20.76 4.65
CA ASP A 391 18.35 -19.56 4.67
C ASP A 391 17.96 -18.51 3.60
N ALA A 392 16.87 -18.74 2.86
CA ALA A 392 16.41 -17.89 1.76
C ALA A 392 16.28 -16.40 2.16
N ASP A 393 15.70 -16.11 3.33
CA ASP A 393 15.39 -14.74 3.77
C ASP A 393 16.65 -13.89 3.98
N ARG A 394 17.83 -14.52 4.11
CA ARG A 394 19.12 -13.81 4.24
C ARG A 394 19.61 -13.15 2.94
N PHE A 395 18.84 -13.28 1.86
CA PHE A 395 19.14 -12.73 0.55
C PHE A 395 17.99 -11.80 0.10
N PRO A 396 18.29 -10.55 -0.31
CA PRO A 396 17.27 -9.62 -0.74
C PRO A 396 16.49 -10.17 -1.94
N LEU A 397 15.21 -9.79 -2.04
CA LEU A 397 14.31 -10.27 -3.08
C LEU A 397 14.24 -9.27 -4.24
N ILE A 398 14.30 -9.76 -5.48
CA ILE A 398 13.87 -9.01 -6.65
C ILE A 398 12.50 -9.54 -7.08
N THR A 399 11.54 -8.64 -7.20
CA THR A 399 10.16 -8.95 -7.58
C THR A 399 9.87 -8.43 -8.98
N ASN A 400 9.52 -9.31 -9.92
CA ASN A 400 8.94 -8.93 -11.21
C ASN A 400 7.41 -8.94 -11.10
N HIS A 401 6.85 -7.81 -10.66
CA HIS A 401 5.41 -7.67 -10.54
C HIS A 401 4.78 -7.55 -11.93
N SER A 402 3.97 -8.54 -12.32
CA SER A 402 3.06 -8.46 -13.45
C SER A 402 1.65 -8.82 -13.00
N PRO A 403 0.67 -7.90 -13.08
CA PRO A 403 -0.74 -8.22 -12.88
C PRO A 403 -1.29 -9.23 -13.90
N THR A 404 -0.61 -9.43 -15.04
CA THR A 404 -1.06 -10.32 -16.13
C THR A 404 -0.34 -11.67 -16.18
N GLY A 405 0.80 -11.80 -15.49
CA GLY A 405 1.62 -13.02 -15.46
C GLY A 405 2.36 -13.35 -16.77
N ASN A 406 2.35 -12.44 -17.76
CA ASN A 406 2.83 -12.70 -19.13
C ASN A 406 4.01 -11.80 -19.56
N ASP A 407 4.65 -11.11 -18.62
CA ASP A 407 5.72 -10.15 -18.93
C ASP A 407 7.11 -10.78 -19.03
N PRO A 408 8.02 -10.22 -19.85
CA PRO A 408 9.41 -10.62 -19.88
C PRO A 408 10.06 -10.55 -18.50
N GLU A 409 10.67 -11.67 -18.11
CA GLU A 409 11.46 -11.84 -16.89
C GLU A 409 12.77 -11.02 -16.95
N TYR A 410 13.30 -10.67 -15.77
CA TYR A 410 14.56 -9.92 -15.67
C TYR A 410 15.75 -10.74 -16.18
N GLN A 411 16.65 -10.10 -16.92
CA GLN A 411 17.88 -10.71 -17.42
C GLN A 411 19.01 -10.49 -16.41
N PHE A 412 19.36 -11.54 -15.67
CA PHE A 412 20.35 -11.50 -14.61
C PHE A 412 21.80 -11.70 -15.09
N GLU A 413 22.75 -11.24 -14.29
CA GLU A 413 24.17 -11.51 -14.49
C GLU A 413 24.45 -13.02 -14.32
N LYS A 414 25.22 -13.61 -15.24
CA LYS A 414 25.68 -15.00 -15.07
C LYS A 414 26.78 -15.03 -14.01
N PRO A 415 26.67 -15.86 -12.94
CA PRO A 415 27.74 -15.99 -11.96
C PRO A 415 29.03 -16.51 -12.60
N TYR A 416 30.17 -15.93 -12.21
CA TYR A 416 31.48 -16.41 -12.66
C TYR A 416 31.93 -17.60 -11.80
N PHE A 417 31.30 -18.75 -12.01
CA PHE A 417 31.44 -19.95 -11.16
C PHE A 417 32.89 -20.40 -10.96
N LYS A 418 33.77 -20.24 -11.95
CA LYS A 418 35.21 -20.54 -11.81
C LYS A 418 35.91 -19.75 -10.68
N LYS A 419 35.39 -18.59 -10.27
CA LYS A 419 35.89 -17.82 -9.10
C LYS A 419 35.08 -18.04 -7.82
N LEU A 420 33.94 -18.72 -7.90
CA LEU A 420 33.19 -19.14 -6.72
C LEU A 420 33.71 -20.46 -6.16
N LEU A 421 34.29 -21.30 -7.03
CA LEU A 421 34.71 -22.67 -6.74
C LEU A 421 36.23 -22.84 -6.52
N ASN A 422 37.01 -21.75 -6.66
CA ASN A 422 38.44 -21.65 -6.36
C ASN A 422 38.66 -20.46 -5.42
#